data_AF-A0A1G1LFF5-F1
#
_entry.id   AF-A0A1G1LFF5-F1
#
_cell.length_a   1.000
_cell.length_b   1.000
_cell.length_c   1.000
_cell.angle_alpha   90.00
_cell.angle_beta   90.00
_cell.angle_gamma   90.00
#
_symmetry.space_group_name_H-M   'P 1'
#
loop_
_entity.id
_entity.type
_entity.pdbx_description
1 polymer ?
#
loop_
_entity_poly.entity_id
_entity_poly.type
_entity_poly.pdbx_seq_one_letter_code
_entity_poly.pdbx_strand_id
1 'polypeptide(L)'
;MTKVEAARMSIEVAPEEHRQIKAFAALHGLTIREYVLESVRKRLHREKESAELSALTTDLRHDAVLKDLWDNNKDSAYDKL
;
A
#
# COMPACT_ATOMS: atom_id res chain seq x y z
N MET A 1 -2.29 6.02 -29.78
CA MET A 1 -2.18 4.82 -28.92
C MET A 1 -0.72 4.66 -28.52
N THR A 2 -0.35 5.03 -27.30
CA THR A 2 1.03 4.93 -26.80
C THR A 2 1.40 3.46 -26.65
N LYS A 3 2.41 3.02 -27.40
CA LYS A 3 2.93 1.66 -27.37
C LYS A 3 3.65 1.47 -26.04
N VAL A 4 3.07 0.69 -25.13
CA VAL A 4 3.73 0.34 -23.86
C VAL A 4 4.86 -0.62 -24.19
N GLU A 5 6.11 -0.17 -24.07
CA GLU A 5 7.27 -1.03 -24.19
C GLU A 5 7.30 -2.01 -23.01
N ALA A 6 6.96 -3.27 -23.29
CA ALA A 6 6.98 -4.33 -22.28
C ALA A 6 8.44 -4.81 -22.10
N ALA A 7 9.06 -4.43 -20.99
CA ALA A 7 10.34 -4.99 -20.58
C ALA A 7 10.14 -6.45 -20.11
N ARG A 8 10.99 -7.36 -20.57
CA ARG A 8 11.01 -8.76 -20.11
C ARG A 8 11.82 -8.85 -18.82
N MET A 9 11.19 -9.39 -17.77
CA MET A 9 11.82 -9.65 -16.49
C MET A 9 11.77 -11.15 -16.24
N SER A 10 12.92 -11.76 -15.93
CA SER A 10 13.01 -13.15 -15.48
C SER A 10 13.18 -13.14 -13.97
N ILE A 11 12.36 -13.93 -13.27
CA ILE A 11 12.38 -14.03 -11.81
C ILE A 11 12.65 -15.48 -11.48
N GLU A 12 13.72 -15.73 -10.73
CA GLU A 12 13.97 -17.04 -10.15
C GLU A 12 13.11 -17.18 -8.90
N VAL A 13 12.34 -18.27 -8.86
CA VAL A 13 11.44 -18.59 -7.75
C VAL A 13 11.64 -20.03 -7.35
N ALA A 14 11.50 -20.33 -6.06
CA ALA A 14 11.51 -21.71 -5.61
C ALA A 14 10.34 -22.49 -6.24
N PRO A 15 10.48 -23.80 -6.49
CA PRO A 15 9.42 -24.59 -7.09
C PRO A 15 8.14 -24.61 -6.24
N GLU A 16 8.26 -24.47 -4.92
CA GLU A 16 7.15 -24.34 -3.97
C GLU A 16 6.40 -23.02 -4.17
N GLU A 17 7.13 -21.91 -4.27
CA GLU A 17 6.56 -20.58 -4.52
C GLU A 17 5.87 -20.52 -5.88
N HIS A 18 6.48 -21.11 -6.92
CA HIS A 18 5.86 -21.19 -8.24
C HIS A 18 4.52 -21.93 -8.20
N ARG A 19 4.43 -23.04 -7.43
CA ARG A 19 3.16 -23.77 -7.26
C ARG A 19 2.11 -22.91 -6.55
N GLN A 20 2.50 -22.20 -5.49
CA GLN A 20 1.60 -21.30 -4.76
C GLN A 20 1.10 -20.19 -5.67
N ILE A 21 2.00 -19.48 -6.36
CA ILE A 21 1.65 -18.40 -7.29
C ILE A 21 0.69 -18.91 -8.36
N LYS A 22 0.94 -20.09 -8.93
CA LYS A 22 0.05 -20.71 -9.91
C LYS A 22 -1.33 -21.02 -9.33
N ALA A 23 -1.40 -21.58 -8.12
CA ALA A 23 -2.66 -21.90 -7.46
C ALA A 23 -3.49 -20.64 -7.17
N PHE A 24 -2.86 -19.58 -6.65
CA PHE A 24 -3.54 -18.32 -6.39
C PHE A 24 -3.96 -17.61 -7.68
N ALA A 25 -3.11 -17.62 -8.72
CA ALA A 25 -3.47 -17.08 -10.02
C ALA A 25 -4.72 -17.77 -10.58
N ALA A 26 -4.76 -19.11 -10.52
CA ALA A 26 -5.94 -19.89 -10.92
C ALA A 26 -7.19 -19.58 -10.08
N LEU A 27 -7.04 -19.43 -8.76
CA LEU A 27 -8.15 -19.08 -7.86
C LEU A 27 -8.75 -17.70 -8.18
N HIS A 28 -7.93 -16.76 -8.64
CA HIS A 28 -8.37 -15.43 -9.06
C HIS A 28 -8.78 -15.37 -10.55
N GLY A 29 -8.69 -16.46 -11.30
CA GLY A 29 -8.98 -16.49 -12.74
C GLY A 29 -7.99 -15.67 -13.57
N LEU A 30 -6.78 -15.45 -13.06
CA LEU A 30 -5.74 -14.63 -13.69
C LEU A 30 -4.60 -15.49 -14.23
N THR A 31 -3.88 -14.98 -15.22
CA THR A 31 -2.58 -15.56 -15.58
C THR A 31 -1.55 -15.29 -14.48
N ILE A 32 -0.50 -16.12 -14.41
CA ILE A 32 0.60 -15.92 -13.45
C ILE A 32 1.20 -14.51 -13.58
N ARG A 33 1.36 -14.02 -14.82
CA ARG A 33 1.86 -12.67 -15.10
C ARG A 33 0.97 -11.60 -14.49
N GLU A 34 -0.33 -11.67 -14.73
CA GLU A 34 -1.30 -10.70 -14.20
C GLU A 34 -1.35 -10.75 -12.68
N TYR A 35 -1.42 -11.95 -12.11
CA TYR A 35 -1.46 -12.13 -10.66
C TYR A 35 -0.22 -11.53 -9.98
N VAL A 36 0.98 -11.77 -10.51
CA VAL A 36 2.22 -11.19 -9.99
C VAL A 36 2.23 -9.67 -10.12
N LEU A 37 1.88 -9.13 -11.29
CA LEU A 37 1.86 -7.68 -11.52
C LEU A 37 0.85 -6.97 -10.61
N GLU A 38 -0.35 -7.52 -10.47
CA GLU A 38 -1.39 -6.97 -9.59
C GLU A 38 -0.97 -7.03 -8.13
N SER A 39 -0.34 -8.12 -7.71
CA SER A 39 0.17 -8.27 -6.34
C SER A 39 1.26 -7.23 -6.03
N VAL A 40 2.19 -7.02 -6.95
CA VAL A 40 3.25 -6.01 -6.82
C VAL A 40 2.67 -4.60 -6.80
N ARG A 41 1.74 -4.28 -7.71
CA ARG A 41 1.06 -2.98 -7.75
C ARG A 41 0.30 -2.67 -6.48
N LYS A 42 -0.47 -3.65 -5.97
CA LYS A 42 -1.19 -3.50 -4.69
C LYS A 42 -0.24 -3.26 -3.53
N ARG A 43 0.91 -3.94 -3.51
CA ARG A 43 1.92 -3.74 -2.46
C ARG A 43 2.57 -2.35 -2.55
N LEU A 44 2.97 -1.93 -3.75
CA LEU A 44 3.50 -0.57 -3.98
C LEU A 44 2.48 0.51 -3.62
N HIS A 45 1.20 0.31 -3.94
CA HIS A 45 0.15 1.25 -3.58
C HIS A 45 0.02 1.36 -2.05
N ARG A 46 -0.05 0.23 -1.34
CA ARG A 46 -0.11 0.22 0.13
C ARG A 46 1.12 0.86 0.78
N GLU A 47 2.30 0.62 0.24
CA GLU A 47 3.54 1.24 0.75
C GLU A 47 3.55 2.74 0.48
N LYS A 48 3.06 3.18 -0.67
CA LYS A 48 2.90 4.60 -0.99
C LYS A 48 1.86 5.26 -0.09
N GLU A 49 0.68 4.67 0.10
CA GLU A 49 -0.34 5.15 1.03
C GLU A 49 0.22 5.23 2.46
N SER A 50 0.97 4.21 2.90
CA SER A 50 1.62 4.23 4.21
C SER A 50 2.69 5.32 4.32
N ALA A 51 3.47 5.56 3.27
CA ALA A 51 4.47 6.60 3.25
C ALA A 51 3.84 8.00 3.23
N GLU A 52 2.75 8.18 2.48
CA GLU A 52 1.97 9.42 2.44
C GLU A 52 1.28 9.69 3.79
N LEU A 53 0.69 8.68 4.42
CA LEU A 53 0.14 8.80 5.78
C LEU A 53 1.22 9.15 6.80
N SER A 54 2.41 8.55 6.68
CA SER A 54 3.56 8.88 7.54
C SER A 54 4.04 10.32 7.32
N ALA A 55 4.13 10.77 6.07
CA ALA A 55 4.51 12.14 5.72
C ALA A 55 3.47 13.14 6.23
N LEU A 56 2.17 12.89 6.02
CA LEU A 56 1.08 13.74 6.46
C LEU A 56 1.00 13.83 7.99
N THR A 57 1.19 12.71 8.70
CA THR A 57 1.22 12.71 10.18
C THR A 57 2.47 13.38 10.74
N THR A 58 3.59 13.36 10.01
CA THR A 58 4.79 14.11 10.37
C THR A 58 4.60 15.61 10.17
N ASP A 59 3.95 16.01 9.08
CA ASP A 59 3.60 17.41 8.77
C ASP A 59 2.56 17.96 9.78
N LEU A 60 1.51 17.20 10.08
CA LEU A 60 0.50 17.51 11.11
C LEU A 60 1.09 17.67 12.52
N ARG A 61 2.17 16.93 12.85
CA ARG A 61 2.89 17.10 14.13
C ARG A 61 3.79 18.34 14.16
N HIS A 62 4.13 18.87 12.99
CA HIS A 62 5.00 20.04 12.84
C HIS A 62 4.22 21.35 12.68
N ASP A 63 2.94 21.30 12.36
CA ASP A 63 2.11 22.49 12.24
C ASP A 63 1.63 22.97 13.62
N ALA A 64 2.32 23.97 14.16
CA ALA A 64 2.06 24.54 15.48
C ALA A 64 0.62 25.05 15.65
N VAL A 65 -0.03 25.46 14.56
CA VAL A 65 -1.40 25.99 14.56
C VAL A 65 -2.41 24.86 14.73
N LEU A 66 -2.17 23.71 14.09
CA LEU A 66 -3.03 22.53 14.23
C LEU A 66 -2.85 21.82 15.58
N LYS A 67 -1.65 21.89 16.16
CA LYS A 67 -1.40 21.43 17.54
C LYS A 67 -2.24 22.23 18.55
N ASP A 68 -2.26 23.56 18.47
CA ASP A 68 -3.06 24.42 19.37
C ASP A 68 -4.58 24.24 19.17
N LEU A 69 -5.04 23.97 17.95
CA LEU A 69 -6.45 23.69 17.66
C LEU A 69 -6.89 22.29 18.15
N TRP A 70 -5.96 21.33 18.18
CA TRP A 70 -6.19 19.97 18.68
C TRP A 70 -6.07 19.90 20.22
N ASP A 71 -5.26 20.76 20.85
CA ASP A 71 -5.17 20.95 22.31
C ASP A 71 -6.37 21.76 22.86
N ASN A 72 -7.55 21.60 22.23
CA ASN A 72 -8.76 22.26 22.66
C ASN A 72 -9.33 21.53 23.88
N ASN A 73 -9.20 22.16 25.05
CA ASN A 73 -9.70 21.76 26.38
C ASN A 73 -11.19 21.29 26.40
N LYS A 74 -11.94 21.46 25.32
CA LYS A 74 -13.32 20.94 25.17
C LYS A 74 -13.41 19.42 25.03
N ASP A 75 -12.34 18.71 24.66
CA ASP A 75 -12.38 17.25 24.48
C ASP A 75 -12.23 16.45 25.80
N SER A 76 -11.88 17.13 26.90
CA SER A 76 -11.80 16.53 28.25
C SER A 76 -13.15 16.03 28.80
N ALA A 77 -14.26 16.38 28.15
CA ALA A 77 -15.61 15.94 28.52
C ALA A 77 -15.89 14.47 28.16
N TYR A 78 -15.10 13.86 27.25
CA TYR A 78 -15.30 12.48 26.80
C TYR A 78 -14.32 11.47 27.42
N ASP A 79 -13.30 11.93 28.15
CA ASP A 79 -12.34 11.07 28.88
C ASP A 79 -12.95 10.32 30.09
N LYS A 80 -14.19 10.61 30.44
CA LYS A 80 -14.89 10.04 31.62
C LYS A 80 -16.15 9.23 31.27
N LEU A 81 -16.21 8.64 30.09
CA LEU A 81 -17.22 7.62 29.74
C LEU A 81 -16.68 6.21 29.94
#